data_AF-A0A1D7YU23-F1
#
_entry.id   AF-A0A1D7YU23-F1
#
_cell.length_a   1.000
_cell.length_b   1.000
_cell.length_c   1.000
_cell.angle_alpha   90.00
_cell.angle_beta   90.00
_cell.angle_gamma   90.00
#
_symmetry.space_group_name_H-M   'P 1'
#
loop_
_entity.id
_entity.type
_entity.pdbx_description
1 polymer ?
#
loop_
_entity_poly.entity_id
_entity_poly.type
_entity_poly.pdbx_seq_one_letter_code
_entity_poly.pdbx_strand_id
1 'polypeptide(L)' 'MFNNFKIKIKELAKSAVNNAEEILGSNKGKQKKEMAIKFVIEKLPVPIVLKPIISIMFSSFIDEAIEFAVTYMKRQA' A
#
# COMPACT_ATOMS: atom_id res chain seq x y z
N MET A 1 19.41 0.45 -6.13
CA MET A 1 18.31 -0.52 -6.42
C MET A 1 17.20 -0.49 -5.36
N PHE A 2 17.49 -0.58 -4.06
CA PHE A 2 16.46 -0.53 -3.01
C PHE A 2 15.64 0.77 -2.96
N ASN A 3 16.22 1.92 -3.32
CA ASN A 3 15.45 3.18 -3.42
C ASN A 3 14.33 3.08 -4.47
N ASN A 4 14.60 2.49 -5.64
CA ASN A 4 13.58 2.32 -6.68
C ASN A 4 12.48 1.36 -6.22
N PHE A 5 12.83 0.35 -5.43
CA PHE A 5 11.84 -0.55 -4.84
C PHE A 5 10.95 0.17 -3.81
N LYS A 6 11.54 0.97 -2.92
CA LYS A 6 10.79 1.81 -1.98
C LYS A 6 9.89 2.84 -2.67
N ILE A 7 10.36 3.44 -3.76
CA ILE A 7 9.56 4.36 -4.59
C ILE A 7 8.35 3.62 -5.17
N LYS A 8 8.56 2.42 -5.76
CA LYS A 8 7.47 1.60 -6.28
C LYS A 8 6.45 1.21 -5.21
N ILE A 9 6.89 0.87 -3.99
CA ILE A 9 5.97 0.60 -2.88
C ILE A 9 5.12 1.83 -2.56
N LYS A 10 5.70 3.04 -2.56
CA LYS A 10 4.95 4.28 -2.33
C LYS A 10 3.94 4.57 -3.45
N GLU A 11 4.31 4.34 -4.70
CA GLU A 11 3.41 4.48 -5.86
C GLU A 11 2.26 3.47 -5.81
N LEU A 12 2.58 2.21 -5.49
CA LEU A 12 1.59 1.17 -5.27
C LEU A 12 0.67 1.52 -4.10
N ALA A 13 1.20 2.01 -2.98
CA ALA A 13 0.42 2.41 -1.82
C ALA A 13 -0.57 3.54 -2.16
N LYS A 14 -0.15 4.56 -2.90
CA LYS A 14 -1.05 5.62 -3.38
C LYS A 14 -2.18 5.05 -4.25
N SER A 15 -1.82 4.21 -5.21
CA SER A 15 -2.79 3.57 -6.10
C SER A 15 -3.76 2.67 -5.34
N ALA A 16 -3.24 1.95 -4.33
CA ALA A 16 -4.00 1.05 -3.48
C ALA A 16 -5.01 1.79 -2.60
N VAL A 17 -4.63 2.95 -2.03
CA VAL A 17 -5.55 3.77 -1.24
C VAL A 17 -6.63 4.38 -2.13
N ASN A 18 -6.28 4.93 -3.31
CA ASN A 18 -7.28 5.43 -4.26
C ASN A 18 -8.28 4.32 -4.66
N ASN A 19 -7.77 3.14 -5.00
CA ASN A 19 -8.60 2.00 -5.35
C ASN A 19 -9.50 1.56 -4.17
N ALA A 20 -8.97 1.55 -2.94
CA ALA A 20 -9.75 1.23 -1.76
C ALA A 20 -10.83 2.28 -1.44
N GLU A 21 -10.55 3.56 -1.69
CA GLU A 21 -11.53 4.65 -1.59
C GLU A 21 -12.65 4.50 -2.62
N GLU A 22 -12.32 4.19 -3.88
CA GLU A 22 -13.28 3.94 -4.95
C GLU A 22 -14.17 2.72 -4.68
N ILE A 23 -13.60 1.62 -4.18
CA ILE A 23 -14.35 0.37 -3.97
C ILE A 23 -15.19 0.42 -2.68
N LEU A 24 -14.62 0.90 -1.58
CA LEU A 24 -15.25 0.77 -0.26
C LEU A 24 -16.05 2.00 0.15
N GLY A 25 -15.82 3.17 -0.47
CA GLY A 25 -16.49 4.42 -0.12
C GLY A 25 -16.13 4.93 1.29
N SER A 26 -16.65 6.08 1.71
CA SER A 26 -16.31 6.72 3.00
C SER A 26 -16.60 5.82 4.24
N ASN A 27 -15.96 6.14 5.38
CA ASN A 27 -16.15 5.48 6.69
C ASN A 27 -15.66 4.03 6.90
N LYS A 28 -14.95 3.41 5.95
CA LYS A 28 -14.38 2.04 6.11
C LYS A 28 -12.86 2.01 6.28
N GLY A 29 -12.29 2.91 7.08
CA GLY A 29 -10.84 3.14 7.20
C GLY A 29 -10.01 1.87 7.44
N LYS A 30 -10.44 0.99 8.36
CA LYS A 30 -9.74 -0.28 8.65
C LYS A 30 -9.73 -1.23 7.44
N GLN A 31 -10.87 -1.44 6.80
CA GLN A 31 -11.01 -2.32 5.63
C GLN A 31 -10.23 -1.78 4.43
N LYS A 32 -10.21 -0.45 4.24
CA LYS A 32 -9.41 0.18 3.19
C LYS A 32 -7.92 -0.04 3.40
N LYS A 33 -7.45 0.09 4.64
CA LYS A 33 -6.05 -0.15 4.99
C LYS A 33 -5.66 -1.60 4.70
N GLU A 34 -6.47 -2.57 5.12
CA GLU A 34 -6.24 -3.99 4.85
C GLU A 34 -6.25 -4.31 3.35
N MET A 35 -7.23 -3.78 2.60
CA MET A 35 -7.30 -3.92 1.14
C MET A 35 -6.07 -3.30 0.45
N ALA A 36 -5.63 -2.13 0.91
CA ALA A 36 -4.48 -1.46 0.33
C ALA A 36 -3.18 -2.25 0.58
N ILE A 37 -2.99 -2.79 1.80
CA ILE A 37 -1.84 -3.64 2.13
C ILE A 37 -1.81 -4.86 1.21
N LYS A 38 -2.95 -5.55 1.07
CA LYS A 38 -3.07 -6.72 0.20
C LYS A 38 -2.74 -6.39 -1.26
N PHE A 39 -3.28 -5.28 -1.77
CA PHE A 39 -3.00 -4.81 -3.13
C PHE A 39 -1.52 -4.55 -3.36
N VAL A 40 -0.84 -3.87 -2.43
CA VAL A 40 0.60 -3.60 -2.52
C VAL A 40 1.37 -4.91 -2.58
N ILE A 41 1.13 -5.85 -1.66
CA ILE A 41 1.82 -7.15 -1.61
C ILE A 41 1.61 -7.95 -2.89
N GLU A 42 0.40 -7.96 -3.44
CA GLU A 42 0.07 -8.68 -4.67
C GLU A 42 0.79 -8.09 -5.90
N LYS A 43 0.90 -6.76 -5.96
CA LYS A 43 1.51 -6.01 -7.07
C LYS A 43 3.02 -5.80 -6.93
N LEU A 44 3.65 -6.27 -5.85
CA LEU A 44 5.10 -6.22 -5.71
C LEU A 44 5.77 -6.94 -6.88
N PRO A 45 6.77 -6.30 -7.53
CA PRO A 45 7.52 -6.90 -8.65
C PRO A 45 8.58 -7.87 -8.12
N VAL A 46 8.15 -8.86 -7.33
CA VAL A 46 8.99 -9.90 -6.75
C VAL A 46 8.42 -11.27 -7.09
N PRO A 47 9.28 -12.30 -7.26
CA PRO A 47 8.81 -13.67 -7.45
C PRO A 47 7.85 -14.11 -6.34
N ILE A 48 6.84 -14.90 -6.70
CA ILE A 48 5.78 -15.36 -5.78
C ILE A 48 6.39 -16.05 -4.55
N VAL A 49 7.44 -16.83 -4.74
CA VAL A 49 8.17 -17.54 -3.67
C VAL A 49 8.78 -16.57 -2.65
N LEU A 50 9.20 -15.38 -3.07
CA LEU A 50 9.82 -14.36 -2.21
C LEU A 50 8.79 -13.39 -1.61
N LYS A 51 7.54 -13.36 -2.10
CA LYS A 51 6.50 -12.45 -1.60
C LYS A 51 6.31 -12.51 -0.08
N PRO A 52 6.24 -13.68 0.59
CA PRO A 52 6.05 -13.74 2.04
C PRO A 52 7.21 -13.06 2.78
N ILE A 53 8.44 -13.34 2.37
CA ILE A 53 9.67 -12.81 3.00
C ILE A 53 9.74 -11.29 2.84
N ILE A 54 9.50 -10.80 1.61
CA ILE A 54 9.53 -9.37 1.31
C ILE A 54 8.38 -8.64 2.00
N SER A 55 7.18 -9.24 2.06
CA SER A 55 6.04 -8.69 2.79
C SER A 55 6.34 -8.52 4.27
N ILE A 56 7.02 -9.47 4.89
CA ILE A 56 7.43 -9.38 6.30
C ILE A 56 8.51 -8.32 6.47
N MET A 57 9.57 -8.38 5.65
CA MET A 57 10.72 -7.46 5.74
C MET A 57 10.33 -5.99 5.52
N PHE A 58 9.38 -5.71 4.63
CA PHE A 58 8.91 -4.36 4.32
C PHE A 58 7.54 -4.04 4.94
N SER A 59 7.03 -4.87 5.84
CA SER A 59 5.69 -4.70 6.44
C SER A 59 5.48 -3.31 7.04
N SER A 60 6.41 -2.86 7.88
CA SER A 60 6.38 -1.51 8.48
C SER A 60 6.41 -0.41 7.42
N PHE A 61 7.25 -0.55 6.41
CA PHE A 61 7.38 0.44 5.34
C PHE A 61 6.14 0.51 4.44
N ILE A 62 5.52 -0.63 4.14
CA ILE A 62 4.25 -0.70 3.41
C ILE A 62 3.16 0.00 4.22
N ASP A 63 3.11 -0.25 5.52
CA ASP A 63 2.14 0.38 6.42
C ASP A 63 2.30 1.90 6.46
N GLU A 64 3.53 2.37 6.66
CA GLU A 64 3.88 3.80 6.62
C GLU A 64 3.52 4.43 5.27
N ALA A 65 3.81 3.77 4.15
CA ALA A 65 3.51 4.29 2.82
C ALA A 65 2.00 4.43 2.60
N ILE A 66 1.20 3.48 3.10
CA ILE A 66 -0.26 3.52 3.03
C ILE A 66 -0.82 4.60 3.94
N GLU A 67 -0.34 4.69 5.18
CA GLU A 67 -0.78 5.72 6.12
C GLU A 67 -0.43 7.13 5.63
N PHE A 68 0.76 7.29 5.03
CA PHE A 68 1.16 8.51 4.35
C PHE A 68 0.21 8.85 3.20
N ALA A 69 -0.16 7.87 2.36
CA ALA A 69 -1.09 8.06 1.26
C ALA A 69 -2.51 8.43 1.74
N VAL A 70 -3.04 7.75 2.75
CA VAL A 70 -4.33 8.08 3.39
C VAL A 70 -4.32 9.49 3.95
N THR A 71 -3.26 9.86 4.69
CA THR A 71 -3.10 11.19 5.27
C THR A 71 -3.03 12.26 4.19
N TYR A 72 -2.32 11.99 3.09
CA TYR A 72 -2.21 12.90 1.96
C TYR A 72 -3.54 13.11 1.23
N MET A 73 -4.37 12.07 1.10
CA MET A 73 -5.73 12.20 0.56
C MET A 73 -6.64 13.00 1.48
N LYS A 74 -6.61 12.74 2.80
CA LYS A 74 -7.40 13.51 3.78
C LYS A 74 -7.04 14.99 3.84
N ARG A 75 -5.81 15.36 3.46
CA ARG A 75 -5.38 16.76 3.35
C ARG A 75 -5.81 17.43 2.03
N GLN A 76 -6.27 16.66 1.05
CA GLN A 76 -6.76 17.15 -0.24
C GLN A 76 -8.29 17.10 -0.38
N ALA A 77 -8.98 16.39 0.52
CA ALA A 77 -10.43 16.36 0.65
C ALA A 77 -10.91 17.48 1.57
#